data_AF-A0A940UWA0-F1
#
_entry.id   AF-A0A940UWA0-F1
#
_cell.length_a   1.000
_cell.length_b   1.000
_cell.length_c   1.000
_cell.angle_alpha   90.00
_cell.angle_beta   90.00
_cell.angle_gamma   90.00
#
_symmetry.space_group_name_H-M   'P 1'
#
loop_
_entity.id
_entity.type
_entity.pdbx_description
1 polymer ?
#
loop_
_entity_poly.entity_id
_entity_poly.type
_entity_poly.pdbx_seq_one_letter_code
_entity_poly.pdbx_strand_id
1 'polypeptide(L)'
;RLRTTRRKPIRGYLDLIELTGDQKQKVEEIRKGFLPEVAGVRQALRQKRLELSDLLFAEHPAMQAIEAKSMEIASLQAELERKVIAHILEEKELLSSEQKRHFHEVIRGEFERGGLGVHGERGHTENK
;
A
#
# COMPACT_ATOMS: atom_id res chain seq x y z
N ARG A 1 22.66 0.66 -23.64
CA ARG A 1 22.74 1.37 -22.34
C ARG A 1 21.48 1.03 -21.54
N LEU A 2 21.60 0.21 -20.50
CA LEU A 2 20.47 -0.10 -19.60
C LEU A 2 20.10 1.18 -18.84
N ARG A 3 18.91 1.72 -19.08
CA ARG A 3 18.33 2.79 -18.25
C ARG A 3 18.03 2.16 -16.89
N THR A 4 18.92 2.35 -15.92
CA THR A 4 18.57 2.15 -14.52
C THR A 4 17.56 3.24 -14.16
N THR A 5 16.27 2.96 -14.31
CA THR A 5 15.23 3.77 -13.72
C THR A 5 15.45 3.66 -12.20
N ARG A 6 16.08 4.68 -11.59
CA ARG A 6 16.05 4.83 -10.12
C ARG A 6 14.57 4.84 -9.75
N ARG A 7 14.07 3.71 -9.22
CA ARG A 7 12.71 3.64 -8.67
C ARG A 7 12.64 4.75 -7.62
N LYS A 8 11.72 5.71 -7.80
CA LYS A 8 11.51 6.75 -6.81
C LYS A 8 11.22 6.06 -5.47
N PRO A 9 11.77 6.55 -4.35
CA PRO A 9 11.45 5.97 -3.06
C PRO A 9 9.93 5.98 -2.88
N ILE A 10 9.40 4.88 -2.32
CA ILE A 10 7.99 4.77 -1.98
C ILE A 10 7.66 5.95 -1.08
N ARG A 11 6.70 6.79 -1.48
CA ARG A 11 6.30 7.94 -0.66
C ARG A 11 5.27 7.47 0.36
N GLY A 12 5.64 7.52 1.64
CA GLY A 12 4.72 7.32 2.76
C GLY A 12 3.95 8.60 3.07
N TYR A 13 2.92 8.49 3.91
CA TYR A 13 2.09 9.63 4.32
C TYR A 13 2.91 10.71 5.03
N LEU A 14 3.89 10.32 5.83
CA LEU A 14 4.80 11.23 6.52
C LEU A 14 5.76 12.00 5.61
N ASP A 15 5.94 11.60 4.35
CA ASP A 15 6.73 12.39 3.38
C ASP A 15 5.98 13.64 2.88
N LEU A 16 4.71 13.79 3.28
CA LEU A 16 3.85 14.95 2.96
C LEU A 16 3.82 16.00 4.09
N ILE A 17 4.65 15.80 5.13
CA ILE A 17 4.70 16.62 6.34
C ILE A 17 6.14 17.08 6.57
N GLU A 18 6.29 18.29 7.09
CA GLU A 18 7.59 18.78 7.58
C GLU A 18 7.98 18.06 8.86
N LEU A 19 8.99 17.18 8.77
CA LEU A 19 9.58 16.43 9.88
C LEU A 19 10.96 16.98 10.28
N THR A 20 11.28 16.91 11.57
CA THR A 20 12.64 17.17 12.06
C THR A 20 13.62 16.08 11.63
N GLY A 21 14.93 16.32 11.76
CA GLY A 21 15.96 15.33 11.45
C GLY A 21 15.77 14.03 12.24
N ASP A 22 15.57 14.13 13.55
CA ASP A 22 15.36 12.98 14.43
C ASP A 22 14.09 12.21 14.09
N GLN A 23 13.00 12.92 13.74
CA GLN A 23 11.76 12.28 13.30
C GLN A 23 11.97 11.50 12.00
N LYS A 24 12.66 12.08 11.02
CA LYS A 24 12.98 11.41 9.75
C LYS A 24 13.78 10.12 9.99
N GLN A 25 14.75 10.16 10.90
CA GLN A 25 15.54 8.98 11.23
C GLN A 25 14.68 7.85 11.84
N LYS A 26 13.79 8.17 12.78
CA LYS A 26 12.85 7.20 13.35
C LYS A 26 11.87 6.64 12.32
N VAL A 27 11.38 7.47 11.42
CA VAL A 27 10.50 7.04 10.32
C VAL A 27 11.21 6.03 9.42
N GLU A 28 12.46 6.28 9.06
CA GLU A 28 13.26 5.35 8.24
C GLU A 28 13.50 4.01 8.96
N GLU A 29 13.64 4.01 10.29
CA GLU A 29 13.76 2.78 11.08
C GLU A 29 12.47 1.96 11.04
N ILE A 30 11.31 2.59 11.27
CA ILE A 30 10.01 1.91 11.21
C ILE A 30 9.76 1.34 9.79
N ARG A 31 10.08 2.12 8.75
CA ARG A 31 9.91 1.70 7.34
C ARG A 31 10.68 0.44 6.98
N LYS A 32 11.84 0.18 7.60
CA LYS A 32 12.63 -1.04 7.33
C LYS A 32 11.87 -2.32 7.66
N GLY A 33 11.01 -2.31 8.68
CA GLY A 33 10.15 -3.44 9.02
C GLY A 33 8.87 -3.45 8.19
N PHE A 34 8.22 -2.30 8.06
CA PHE A 34 6.92 -2.20 7.41
C PHE A 34 6.95 -2.45 5.89
N LEU A 35 7.94 -1.91 5.17
CA LEU A 35 7.99 -2.00 3.71
C LEU A 35 8.10 -3.44 3.19
N PRO A 36 8.97 -4.31 3.74
CA PRO A 36 9.00 -5.73 3.34
C PRO A 36 7.70 -6.47 3.58
N GLU A 37 7.04 -6.25 4.72
CA GLU A 37 5.77 -6.91 5.04
C GLU A 37 4.67 -6.56 4.03
N VAL A 38 4.51 -5.26 3.76
CA VAL A 38 3.53 -4.79 2.78
C VAL A 38 3.88 -5.24 1.37
N ALA A 39 5.16 -5.30 1.00
CA ALA A 39 5.60 -5.82 -0.29
C ALA A 39 5.20 -7.29 -0.46
N GLY A 40 5.34 -8.12 0.58
CA GLY A 40 4.92 -9.52 0.58
C GLY A 40 3.42 -9.67 0.32
N VAL A 41 2.58 -8.93 1.05
CA VAL A 41 1.11 -8.98 0.87
C VAL A 41 0.71 -8.49 -0.53
N ARG A 42 1.37 -7.44 -1.06
CA ARG A 42 1.13 -6.94 -2.42
C ARG A 42 1.50 -7.96 -3.49
N GLN A 43 2.62 -8.65 -3.33
CA GLN A 43 3.03 -9.71 -4.23
C GLN A 43 1.98 -10.84 -4.23
N ALA A 44 1.52 -11.26 -3.05
CA ALA A 44 0.46 -12.26 -2.93
C ALA A 44 -0.84 -11.79 -3.61
N LEU A 45 -1.28 -10.55 -3.38
CA LEU A 45 -2.45 -9.97 -4.05
C LEU A 45 -2.31 -9.99 -5.57
N ARG A 46 -1.15 -9.60 -6.10
CA ARG A 46 -0.89 -9.63 -7.54
C ARG A 46 -1.00 -11.04 -8.09
N GLN A 47 -0.40 -12.01 -7.40
CA GLN A 47 -0.46 -13.41 -7.80
C GLN A 47 -1.91 -13.94 -7.80
N LYS A 48 -2.68 -13.66 -6.76
CA LYS A 48 -4.10 -14.09 -6.67
C LYS A 48 -4.99 -13.45 -7.73
N ARG A 49 -4.73 -12.20 -8.11
CA ARG A 49 -5.44 -11.53 -9.21
C ARG A 49 -5.12 -12.15 -10.58
N LEU A 50 -3.88 -12.60 -10.79
CA LEU A 50 -3.53 -13.35 -12.00
C LEU A 50 -4.25 -14.70 -12.03
N GLU A 51 -4.24 -15.45 -10.92
CA GLU A 51 -4.99 -16.71 -10.78
C GLU A 51 -6.50 -16.51 -11.05
N LEU A 52 -7.09 -15.42 -10.54
CA LEU A 52 -8.49 -15.08 -10.81
C LEU A 52 -8.73 -14.80 -12.30
N SER A 53 -7.80 -14.08 -12.95
CA SER A 53 -7.86 -13.84 -14.39
C SER A 53 -7.88 -15.15 -15.16
N ASP A 54 -6.99 -16.08 -14.83
CA ASP A 54 -6.91 -17.39 -15.50
C ASP A 54 -8.22 -18.19 -15.32
N LEU A 55 -8.84 -18.15 -14.13
CA LEU A 55 -10.12 -18.80 -13.87
C LEU A 55 -11.29 -18.19 -14.66
N LEU A 56 -11.30 -16.88 -14.85
CA LEU A 56 -12.34 -16.17 -15.61
C LEU A 56 -12.29 -16.48 -17.11
N PHE A 57 -11.10 -16.74 -17.65
CA PHE A 57 -10.88 -16.99 -19.09
C PHE A 57 -10.63 -18.48 -19.42
N ALA A 58 -10.88 -19.39 -18.49
CA ALA A 58 -10.86 -20.82 -18.75
C ALA A 58 -11.96 -21.22 -19.75
N GLU A 59 -11.76 -22.32 -20.48
CA GLU A 59 -12.75 -22.85 -21.46
C GLU A 59 -14.12 -23.12 -20.81
N HIS A 60 -14.10 -23.60 -19.56
CA HIS A 60 -15.29 -23.83 -18.74
C HIS A 60 -15.10 -23.18 -17.36
N PRO A 61 -15.45 -21.88 -17.20
CA PRO A 61 -15.29 -21.18 -15.94
C PRO A 61 -16.16 -21.79 -14.83
N ALA A 62 -15.53 -22.16 -13.72
CA ALA A 62 -16.22 -22.68 -12.54
C ALA A 62 -16.47 -21.55 -11.52
N MET A 63 -17.74 -21.14 -11.38
CA MET A 63 -18.11 -20.02 -10.50
C MET A 63 -17.61 -20.21 -9.06
N GLN A 64 -17.69 -21.43 -8.52
CA GLN A 64 -17.21 -21.74 -7.17
C GLN A 64 -15.71 -21.48 -6.99
N ALA A 65 -14.89 -21.78 -8.01
CA ALA A 65 -13.45 -21.51 -7.96
C ALA A 65 -13.15 -20.01 -8.04
N ILE A 66 -13.92 -19.28 -8.84
CA ILE A 66 -13.84 -17.81 -8.97
C ILE A 66 -14.20 -17.14 -7.63
N GLU A 67 -15.28 -17.57 -6.98
CA GLU A 67 -15.69 -17.06 -5.67
C GLU A 67 -14.63 -17.33 -4.60
N ALA A 68 -14.11 -18.56 -4.53
CA ALA A 68 -13.05 -18.91 -3.61
C ALA A 68 -11.82 -18.02 -3.80
N LYS A 69 -11.42 -17.76 -5.05
CA LYS A 69 -10.29 -16.88 -5.36
C LYS A 69 -10.58 -15.42 -4.98
N SER A 70 -11.80 -14.95 -5.21
CA SER A 70 -12.24 -13.61 -4.80
C SER A 70 -12.15 -13.43 -3.28
N MET A 71 -12.55 -14.44 -2.50
CA MET A 71 -12.45 -14.43 -1.03
C MET A 71 -10.98 -14.40 -0.55
N GLU A 72 -10.09 -15.16 -1.20
CA GLU A 72 -8.65 -15.09 -0.90
C GLU A 72 -8.09 -13.68 -1.13
N ILE A 73 -8.47 -13.02 -2.23
CA ILE A 73 -8.07 -11.64 -2.53
C ILE A 73 -8.62 -10.68 -1.47
N ALA A 74 -9.89 -10.79 -1.12
CA ALA A 74 -10.52 -9.93 -0.11
C ALA A 74 -9.83 -10.07 1.26
N SER A 75 -9.46 -11.30 1.66
CA SER A 75 -8.72 -11.55 2.90
C SER A 75 -7.36 -10.85 2.91
N LEU A 76 -6.59 -10.95 1.81
CA LEU A 76 -5.30 -10.27 1.67
C LEU A 76 -5.44 -8.74 1.62
N GLN A 77 -6.52 -8.21 1.03
CA GLN A 77 -6.81 -6.77 1.06
C GLN A 77 -7.06 -6.29 2.49
N ALA A 78 -7.86 -7.02 3.26
CA ALA A 78 -8.12 -6.70 4.66
C ALA A 78 -6.84 -6.82 5.52
N GLU A 79 -5.96 -7.78 5.22
CA GLU A 79 -4.65 -7.87 5.87
C GLU A 79 -3.78 -6.65 5.58
N LEU A 80 -3.69 -6.24 4.31
CA LEU A 80 -2.93 -5.06 3.92
C LEU A 80 -3.46 -3.80 4.62
N GLU A 81 -4.79 -3.62 4.66
CA GLU A 81 -5.41 -2.49 5.34
C GLU A 81 -5.09 -2.47 6.84
N ARG A 82 -5.20 -3.61 7.54
CA ARG A 82 -4.82 -3.71 8.96
C ARG A 82 -3.37 -3.33 9.21
N LYS A 83 -2.44 -3.78 8.33
CA LYS A 83 -1.02 -3.43 8.43
C LYS A 83 -0.80 -1.93 8.23
N VAL A 84 -1.46 -1.32 7.24
CA VAL A 84 -1.37 0.13 7.00
C VAL A 84 -1.94 0.91 8.19
N ILE A 85 -3.07 0.50 8.77
CA ILE A 85 -3.65 1.12 9.97
C ILE A 85 -2.66 1.07 11.14
N ALA A 86 -2.07 -0.10 11.40
CA ALA A 86 -1.09 -0.26 12.47
C ALA A 86 0.10 0.69 12.27
N HIS A 87 0.61 0.79 11.05
CA HIS A 87 1.72 1.68 10.72
C HIS A 87 1.36 3.17 10.85
N ILE A 88 0.15 3.58 10.44
CA ILE A 88 -0.35 4.95 10.64
C ILE A 88 -0.38 5.31 12.13
N LEU A 89 -0.83 4.37 12.99
CA LEU A 89 -0.89 4.58 14.43
C LEU A 89 0.52 4.72 15.03
N GLU A 90 1.48 3.91 14.58
CA GLU A 90 2.88 4.00 15.02
C GLU A 90 3.54 5.32 14.57
N GLU A 91 3.40 5.68 13.29
CA GLU A 91 3.92 6.92 12.70
C GLU A 91 3.36 8.17 13.40
N LYS A 92 2.07 8.15 13.76
CA LYS A 92 1.40 9.24 14.46
C LYS A 92 2.07 9.57 15.79
N GLU A 93 2.61 8.59 16.51
CA GLU A 93 3.24 8.83 17.82
C GLU A 93 4.57 9.57 17.73
N LEU A 94 5.18 9.66 16.55
CA LEU A 94 6.40 10.46 16.33
C LEU A 94 6.12 11.96 16.19
N LEU A 95 4.87 12.35 15.97
CA LEU A 95 4.49 13.69 15.55
C LEU A 95 4.13 14.61 16.73
N SER A 96 4.47 15.88 16.60
CA SER A 96 3.97 16.94 17.47
C SER A 96 2.46 17.15 17.27
N SER A 97 1.80 17.83 18.21
CA SER A 97 0.37 18.15 18.09
C SER A 97 0.02 18.93 16.82
N GLU A 98 0.93 19.76 16.33
CA GLU A 98 0.76 20.50 15.08
C GLU A 98 0.90 19.58 13.86
N GLN A 99 1.95 18.77 13.82
CA GLN A 99 2.16 17.79 12.74
C GLN A 99 1.03 16.76 12.66
N LYS A 100 0.46 16.34 13.80
CA LYS A 100 -0.70 15.44 13.87
C LYS A 100 -1.93 16.01 13.15
N ARG A 101 -2.15 17.33 13.15
CA ARG A 101 -3.26 17.94 12.42
C ARG A 101 -3.08 17.81 10.91
N HIS A 102 -1.90 18.17 10.40
CA HIS A 102 -1.57 18.04 8.98
C HIS A 102 -1.60 16.57 8.52
N PHE A 103 -1.09 15.67 9.36
CA PHE A 103 -1.18 14.23 9.10
C PHE A 103 -2.60 13.73 8.96
N HIS A 104 -3.51 14.18 9.84
CA HIS A 104 -4.91 13.80 9.76
C HIS A 104 -5.58 14.29 8.47
N GLU A 105 -5.24 15.47 7.96
CA GLU A 105 -5.74 15.98 6.67
C GLU A 105 -5.25 15.12 5.50
N VAL A 106 -3.97 14.73 5.52
CA VAL A 106 -3.38 13.82 4.53
C VAL A 106 -4.10 12.47 4.55
N ILE A 107 -4.24 11.84 5.72
CA ILE A 107 -4.92 10.54 5.86
C ILE A 107 -6.38 10.63 5.41
N ARG A 108 -7.10 11.68 5.81
CA ARG A 108 -8.50 11.89 5.39
C ARG A 108 -8.64 11.93 3.87
N GLY A 109 -7.80 12.69 3.18
CA GLY A 109 -7.85 12.79 1.72
C GLY A 109 -7.63 11.45 1.01
N GLU A 110 -6.88 10.53 1.63
CA GLU A 110 -6.66 9.18 1.09
C GLU A 110 -7.88 8.28 1.29
N PHE A 111 -8.52 8.35 2.46
CA PHE A 111 -9.81 7.67 2.68
C PHE A 111 -10.89 8.15 1.70
N GLU A 112 -10.99 9.46 1.45
CA GLU A 112 -11.96 10.04 0.50
C GLU A 112 -11.73 9.57 -0.94
N ARG A 113 -10.51 9.19 -1.31
CA ARG A 113 -10.14 8.72 -2.66
C ARG A 113 -10.32 7.22 -2.87
N GLY A 114 -10.87 6.51 -1.89
CA GLY A 114 -11.16 5.08 -2.01
C GLY A 114 -10.27 4.16 -1.19
N GLY A 115 -9.58 4.67 -0.15
CA GLY A 115 -9.05 3.86 0.94
C GLY A 115 -7.55 4.00 1.24
N LEU A 116 -7.09 3.24 2.23
CA LEU A 116 -5.71 3.25 2.71
C LEU A 116 -4.77 2.40 1.82
N GLY A 117 -3.98 3.04 0.97
CA GLY A 117 -2.91 2.39 0.21
C GLY A 117 -1.59 3.16 0.25
N VAL A 118 -0.46 2.45 0.41
CA VAL A 118 0.87 3.07 0.28
C VAL A 118 1.14 3.43 -1.20
N HIS A 119 1.27 4.72 -1.52
CA HIS A 119 1.55 5.18 -2.89
C HIS A 119 2.94 4.73 -3.35
N GLY A 120 2.96 3.75 -4.26
CA GLY A 120 4.19 3.23 -4.86
C GLY A 120 4.00 2.55 -6.20
N GLU A 121 2.78 2.10 -6.50
CA GLU A 121 2.43 1.55 -7.81
C GLU A 121 1.26 2.35 -8.37
N ARG A 122 1.54 3.59 -8.81
CA ARG A 122 0.75 4.14 -9.91
C ARG A 122 0.93 3.15 -11.06
N GLY A 123 -0.07 2.31 -11.29
CA GLY A 123 -0.24 1.67 -12.58
C GLY A 123 -0.10 2.77 -13.62
N HIS A 124 0.89 2.63 -14.50
CA HIS A 124 1.06 3.49 -15.66
C HIS A 124 -0.26 3.48 -16.44
N THR A 125 -1.10 4.49 -16.23
CA THR A 125 -2.04 4.94 -17.26
C THR A 125 -1.24 5.83 -18.20
N GLU A 126 -0.39 5.22 -19.02
CA GLU A 126 -0.05 5.82 -20.31
C GLU A 126 -1.21 5.49 -21.25
N ASN A 127 -2.13 6.44 -21.38
CA ASN A 127 -3.00 6.52 -22.55
C ASN A 127 -2.09 6.57 -23.79
N LYS A 128 -2.29 5.63 -24.70
CA LYS A 128 -2.03 5.81 -26.13
C LYS A 128 -3.35 5.69 -26.86
#